data_AF-A0A9E0RY66-F1
#
_entry.id   AF-A0A9E0RY66-F1
#
_cell.length_a   1.000
_cell.length_b   1.000
_cell.length_c   1.000
_cell.angle_alpha   90.00
_cell.angle_beta   90.00
_cell.angle_gamma   90.00
#
_symmetry.space_group_name_H-M   'P 1'
#
loop_
_entity.id
_entity.type
_entity.pdbx_description
1 polymer ?
#
loop_
_entity_poly.entity_id
_entity_poly.type
_entity_poly.pdbx_seq_one_letter_code
_entity_poly.pdbx_strand_id
1 'polypeptide(L)' 'MTDQTPQPKLDIRIIPVTPLQQNTSLIWNRETMEGVFIDPGGETDRLMAAADQFGVKIVAVWLTHGHLDHAGAATA' A
#
# COMPACT_ATOMS: atom_id res chain seq x y z
N MET A 1 -32.61 10.17 -11.75
CA MET A 1 -31.99 8.83 -11.84
C MET A 1 -30.78 8.85 -10.92
N THR A 2 -30.97 8.51 -9.65
CA THR A 2 -29.88 8.47 -8.67
C THR A 2 -29.10 7.20 -8.92
N ASP A 3 -27.90 7.34 -9.49
CA ASP A 3 -27.01 6.23 -9.76
C ASP A 3 -26.49 5.69 -8.41
N GLN A 4 -27.20 4.69 -7.86
CA GLN A 4 -26.80 4.00 -6.63
C GLN A 4 -25.84 2.87 -6.97
N THR A 5 -24.68 3.21 -7.53
CA THR A 5 -23.60 2.23 -7.59
C THR A 5 -23.01 2.09 -6.19
N PRO A 6 -22.95 0.88 -5.60
CA PRO A 6 -22.31 0.67 -4.32
C PRO A 6 -20.87 1.18 -4.37
N GLN A 7 -20.46 1.99 -3.40
CA GLN A 7 -19.08 2.44 -3.36
C GLN A 7 -18.13 1.25 -3.14
N PRO A 8 -16.98 1.21 -3.83
CA PRO A 8 -16.00 0.17 -3.62
C PRO A 8 -15.52 0.20 -2.17
N LYS A 9 -15.39 -0.99 -1.56
CA LYS A 9 -14.92 -1.16 -0.18
C LYS A 9 -13.42 -0.99 -0.03
N LEU A 10 -12.68 -0.91 -1.14
CA LEU A 10 -11.23 -0.80 -1.16
C LEU A 10 -10.79 0.57 -1.65
N ASP A 11 -9.75 1.10 -1.03
CA ASP A 11 -8.98 2.24 -1.49
C ASP A 11 -7.55 1.84 -1.86
N ILE A 12 -6.93 2.67 -2.70
CA ILE A 12 -5.53 2.51 -3.12
C ILE A 12 -4.80 3.84 -3.11
N ARG A 13 -3.54 3.81 -2.68
CA ARG A 13 -2.59 4.90 -2.82
C ARG A 13 -1.27 4.38 -3.39
N ILE A 14 -0.81 5.02 -4.47
CA ILE A 14 0.54 4.77 -5.01
C ILE A 14 1.52 5.71 -4.33
N ILE A 15 2.61 5.15 -3.82
CA ILE A 15 3.69 5.84 -3.12
C ILE A 15 4.99 5.51 -3.85
N PRO A 16 5.47 6.41 -4.73
CA PRO A 16 6.77 6.25 -5.34
C PRO A 16 7.87 6.34 -4.29
N VAL A 17 8.66 5.28 -4.14
CA VAL A 17 9.78 5.18 -3.21
C VAL A 17 11.10 5.02 -3.96
N THR A 18 12.19 5.35 -3.26
CA THR A 18 13.57 5.27 -3.72
C THR A 18 13.87 6.16 -4.94
N PRO A 19 15.15 6.35 -5.30
CA PRO A 19 15.52 7.05 -6.53
C PRO A 19 15.03 6.33 -7.82
N LEU A 20 14.74 5.03 -7.75
CA LEU A 20 14.24 4.25 -8.88
C LEU A 20 12.74 4.46 -9.14
N GLN A 21 12.05 5.27 -8.33
CA GLN A 21 10.63 5.60 -8.49
C GLN A 21 9.74 4.35 -8.53
N GLN A 22 10.00 3.43 -7.62
CA GLN A 22 9.27 2.18 -7.54
C GLN A 22 7.91 2.43 -6.90
N ASN A 23 6.86 1.98 -7.56
CA ASN A 23 5.50 2.27 -7.14
C ASN A 23 5.04 1.26 -6.10
N THR A 24 5.20 1.60 -4.82
CA THR A 24 4.56 0.83 -3.75
C THR A 24 3.07 1.17 -3.70
N SER A 25 2.22 0.15 -3.74
CA SER A 25 0.77 0.34 -3.62
C SER A 25 0.32 0.03 -2.20
N LEU A 26 -0.27 1.01 -1.51
CA LEU A 26 -1.02 0.80 -0.28
C LEU A 26 -2.49 0.54 -0.65
N ILE A 27 -3.00 -0.64 -0.35
CA ILE A 27 -4.40 -1.01 -0.58
C ILE A 27 -5.05 -1.36 0.75
N TRP A 28 -6.26 -0.85 1.03
CA TRP A 28 -6.95 -1.13 2.29
C TRP A 28 -8.47 -1.18 2.15
N ASN A 29 -9.10 -1.86 3.11
CA ASN A 29 -10.54 -1.89 3.28
C ASN A 29 -11.02 -0.67 4.09
N ARG A 30 -11.99 0.08 3.56
CA ARG A 30 -12.54 1.30 4.18
C ARG A 30 -13.34 1.06 5.46
N GLU A 31 -13.86 -0.14 5.67
CA GLU A 31 -14.66 -0.51 6.85
C GLU A 31 -13.75 -0.95 8.01
N THR A 32 -12.75 -1.80 7.73
CA THR A 32 -11.87 -2.35 8.77
C THR A 32 -10.58 -1.57 8.96
N MET A 33 -10.23 -0.71 7.99
CA MET A 33 -8.94 -0.04 7.89
C MET A 33 -7.74 -0.98 7.86
N GLU A 34 -7.95 -2.27 7.57
CA GLU A 34 -6.85 -3.21 7.35
C GLU A 34 -6.38 -3.13 5.91
N GLY A 35 -5.05 -3.10 5.73
CA GLY A 35 -4.44 -2.92 4.43
C GLY A 35 -3.11 -3.63 4.27
N VAL A 36 -2.61 -3.60 3.03
CA VAL A 36 -1.37 -4.24 2.63
C VAL A 36 -0.51 -3.27 1.83
N PHE A 37 0.80 -3.41 1.95
CA PHE A 37 1.71 -2.86 0.95
C PHE A 37 2.00 -3.90 -0.13
N ILE A 38 1.99 -3.47 -1.38
CA ILE A 38 2.40 -4.27 -2.53
C ILE A 38 3.68 -3.67 -3.09
N ASP A 39 4.69 -4.52 -3.29
CA ASP A 39 6.01 -4.18 -3.82
C ASP A 39 6.70 -3.00 -3.08
N PRO A 40 6.92 -3.11 -1.75
CA PRO A 40 7.62 -2.08 -0.99
C PRO A 40 9.13 -2.15 -1.26
N GLY A 41 9.64 -1.24 -2.09
CA GLY A 41 11.07 -1.23 -2.44
C GLY A 41 12.02 -0.74 -1.36
N GLY A 42 11.63 0.27 -0.58
CA GLY A 42 12.45 0.84 0.48
C GLY A 42 11.72 2.00 1.18
N GLU A 43 12.46 2.80 1.96
CA GLU A 43 11.90 3.96 2.70
C GLU A 43 10.74 3.57 3.64
N THR A 44 10.93 2.52 4.46
CA THR A 44 9.89 1.98 5.36
C THR A 44 9.22 3.06 6.21
N ASP A 45 9.98 4.02 6.75
CA ASP A 45 9.43 5.12 7.56
C ASP A 45 8.42 5.96 6.78
N ARG A 46 8.67 6.20 5.49
CA ARG A 46 7.76 6.94 4.61
C ARG A 46 6.51 6.13 4.30
N LEU A 47 6.66 4.82 4.08
CA LEU A 47 5.54 3.92 3.87
C LEU A 47 4.65 3.87 5.11
N MET A 48 5.22 3.64 6.28
CA MET A 48 4.49 3.61 7.56
C MET A 48 3.82 4.96 7.86
N ALA A 49 4.50 6.08 7.63
CA ALA A 49 3.89 7.41 7.78
C ALA A 49 2.68 7.61 6.84
N ALA A 50 2.71 7.05 5.63
CA ALA A 50 1.55 7.08 4.74
C ALA A 50 0.40 6.20 5.26
N ALA A 51 0.69 5.00 5.77
CA ALA A 51 -0.33 4.16 6.40
C ALA A 51 -0.97 4.88 7.61
N ASP A 52 -0.16 5.49 8.46
CA ASP A 52 -0.61 6.26 9.63
C ASP A 52 -1.46 7.47 9.22
N GLN A 53 -1.07 8.19 8.15
CA GLN A 53 -1.85 9.31 7.62
C GLN A 53 -3.28 8.91 7.24
N PHE A 54 -3.47 7.70 6.71
CA PHE A 54 -4.79 7.18 6.35
C PHE A 54 -5.44 6.36 7.47
N GLY A 55 -4.77 6.16 8.61
CA GLY A 55 -5.26 5.32 9.70
C GLY A 55 -5.33 3.84 9.33
N VAL A 56 -4.47 3.38 8.42
CA VAL A 56 -4.47 2.01 7.92
C VAL A 56 -3.59 1.11 8.78
N LYS A 57 -4.17 0.03 9.30
CA LYS A 57 -3.45 -1.06 9.95
C LYS A 57 -2.89 -2.00 8.88
N ILE A 58 -1.57 -2.00 8.71
CA ILE A 58 -0.91 -2.92 7.79
C ILE A 58 -0.92 -4.33 8.37
N VAL A 59 -1.51 -5.28 7.62
CA VAL A 59 -1.67 -6.69 8.03
C VAL A 59 -0.81 -7.66 7.22
N ALA A 60 -0.31 -7.23 6.06
CA ALA A 60 0.60 -8.01 5.25
C ALA A 60 1.42 -7.15 4.28
N VAL A 61 2.49 -7.73 3.77
CA VAL A 61 3.24 -7.24 2.61
C VAL A 61 3.14 -8.28 1.50
N TRP A 62 2.77 -7.84 0.30
CA TRP A 62 2.71 -8.69 -0.89
C TRP A 62 3.77 -8.28 -1.89
N LEU A 63 4.34 -9.27 -2.55
CA LEU A 63 5.27 -9.09 -3.65
C LEU A 63 4.64 -9.68 -4.90
N THR A 64 4.58 -8.90 -5.97
CA THR A 64 4.14 -9.41 -7.28
C THR A 64 5.15 -10.41 -7.84
N HIS A 65 6.44 -10.20 -7.53
CA HIS A 65 7.57 -11.05 -7.91
C HIS A 65 8.79 -10.72 -7.03
N GLY A 66 9.87 -11.49 -7.17
CA GLY A 66 11.11 -11.29 -6.42
C GLY A 66 12.18 -10.57 -7.23
N HIS A 67 12.16 -9.23 -7.25
CA HIS A 67 13.32 -8.48 -7.72
C HIS A 67 14.08 -7.78 -6.58
N LEU A 68 15.35 -7.48 -6.87
CA LEU A 68 16.25 -6.74 -6.00
C LEU A 68 15.74 -5.34 -5.70
N ASP A 69 15.04 -4.71 -6.64
CA ASP A 69 14.60 -3.34 -6.47
C ASP A 69 13.45 -3.26 -5.46
N HIS A 70 12.42 -4.10 -5.53
CA HIS A 70 11.17 -3.88 -4.76
C HIS A 70 10.93 -4.82 -3.57
N ALA A 71 11.93 -5.61 -3.17
CA ALA A 71 11.88 -6.46 -1.98
C ALA A 71 12.52 -5.82 -0.73
N GLY A 72 13.11 -4.63 -0.85
CA GLY A 72 13.98 -4.05 0.19
C GLY A 72 13.26 -3.68 1.50
N ALA A 73 11.95 -3.43 1.46
CA ALA A 73 11.14 -3.21 2.67
C ALA A 73 10.20 -4.39 3.01
N ALA A 74 10.38 -5.56 2.37
CA ALA A 74 9.62 -6.78 2.64
C ALA A 74 10.19 -7.59 3.81
N THR A 75 10.41 -6.95 4.96
CA THR A 75 10.90 -7.61 6.18
C THR A 75 9.72 -8.03 7.05
N ALA A 76 9.80 -9.25 7.61
CA ALA A 76 8.78 -9.87 8.46
C ALA A 76 8.53 -9.12 9.78
#